data_AF-A0A847H9Z4-F1
#
_entry.id   AF-A0A847H9Z4-F1
#
_cell.length_a   1.000
_cell.length_b   1.000
_cell.length_c   1.000
_cell.angle_alpha   90.00
_cell.angle_beta   90.00
_cell.angle_gamma   90.00
#
_symmetry.space_group_name_H-M   'P 1'
#
loop_
_entity.id
_entity.type
_entity.pdbx_description
1 polymer ?
#
loop_
_entity_poly.entity_id
_entity_poly.type
_entity_poly.pdbx_seq_one_letter_code
_entity_poly.pdbx_strand_id
1 'polypeptide(L)'
;MITGFLVSPDLSHRSISFELDHAAQFLGGVTDDRVSVAFQDDGNSFAALYNPDARESGAEPNPVASLGRGHAATGDSAFISDPTAAISGPVIFVGAEGQDIALDEIERIKDGIRAVRTYREDNEEDYRLWRAAVLNLGQFRIA
;
A
#
# COMPACT_ATOMS: atom_id res chain seq x y z
N MET A 1 5.07 -9.77 19.48
CA MET A 1 3.76 -9.26 19.03
C MET A 1 3.85 -7.76 18.87
N ILE A 2 3.40 -7.25 17.74
CA ILE A 2 3.38 -5.83 17.38
C ILE A 2 1.97 -5.45 16.89
N THR A 3 1.70 -4.16 16.88
CA THR A 3 0.50 -3.55 16.33
C THR A 3 0.82 -2.96 14.97
N GLY A 4 0.04 -3.34 13.96
CA GLY A 4 0.10 -2.75 12.64
C GLY A 4 -1.27 -2.22 12.20
N PHE A 5 -1.28 -1.50 11.09
CA PHE A 5 -2.48 -0.93 10.51
C PHE A 5 -2.73 -1.57 9.13
N LEU A 6 -3.69 -2.49 9.08
CA LEU A 6 -4.08 -3.21 7.88
C LEU A 6 -4.95 -2.31 7.01
N VAL A 7 -4.58 -2.15 5.73
CA VAL A 7 -5.31 -1.38 4.72
C VAL A 7 -5.49 -2.23 3.48
N SER A 8 -6.73 -2.40 3.07
CA SER A 8 -7.13 -3.17 1.89
C SER A 8 -7.24 -2.29 0.63
N PRO A 9 -7.21 -2.88 -0.58
CA PRO A 9 -7.39 -2.16 -1.84
C PRO A 9 -8.70 -1.35 -1.94
N ASP A 10 -9.76 -1.77 -1.26
CA ASP A 10 -11.06 -1.08 -1.19
C ASP A 10 -11.10 0.07 -0.17
N LEU A 11 -9.96 0.41 0.44
CA LEU A 11 -9.78 1.41 1.50
C LEU A 11 -10.37 1.02 2.87
N SER A 12 -10.90 -0.20 3.02
CA SER A 12 -11.21 -0.73 4.34
C SER A 12 -9.92 -0.89 5.15
N HIS A 13 -9.99 -0.56 6.44
CA HIS A 13 -8.79 -0.52 7.28
C HIS A 13 -9.11 -0.80 8.75
N ARG A 14 -8.14 -1.36 9.47
CA ARG A 14 -8.22 -1.61 10.92
C ARG A 14 -6.83 -1.81 11.53
N SER A 15 -6.70 -1.52 12.82
CA SER A 15 -5.52 -1.95 13.60
C SER A 15 -5.59 -3.45 13.87
N ILE A 16 -4.45 -4.13 13.80
CA ILE A 16 -4.31 -5.56 14.10
C ILE A 16 -3.10 -5.78 15.00
N SER A 17 -3.15 -6.81 15.84
CA SER A 17 -2.00 -7.29 16.62
C SER A 17 -1.56 -8.64 16.10
N PHE A 18 -0.27 -8.78 15.80
CA PHE A 18 0.27 -9.98 15.16
C PHE A 18 1.76 -10.16 15.50
N GLU A 19 2.33 -11.31 15.16
CA GLU A 19 3.79 -11.51 15.15
C GLU A 19 4.29 -11.23 13.74
N LEU A 20 5.44 -10.56 13.60
CA LEU A 20 5.94 -10.12 12.29
C LEU A 20 6.08 -11.31 11.32
N ASP A 21 6.59 -12.45 11.81
CA ASP A 21 6.74 -13.70 11.05
C ASP A 21 5.40 -14.32 10.58
N HIS A 22 4.27 -13.84 11.12
CA HIS A 22 2.92 -14.27 10.75
C HIS A 22 2.17 -13.22 9.89
N ALA A 23 2.84 -12.17 9.42
CA ALA A 23 2.24 -11.12 8.59
C ALA A 23 1.54 -11.69 7.34
N ALA A 24 2.17 -12.64 6.66
CA ALA A 24 1.67 -13.27 5.42
C ALA A 24 0.22 -13.80 5.54
N GLN A 25 -0.21 -14.23 6.73
CA GLN A 25 -1.58 -14.73 6.99
C GLN A 25 -2.65 -13.67 6.73
N PHE A 26 -2.33 -12.40 6.95
CA PHE A 26 -3.23 -11.27 6.70
C PHE A 26 -3.11 -10.74 5.27
N LEU A 27 -2.01 -11.06 4.58
CA LEU A 27 -1.68 -10.57 3.24
C LEU A 27 -2.22 -11.48 2.13
N GLY A 28 -2.83 -12.62 2.49
CA GLY A 28 -3.42 -13.57 1.54
C GLY A 28 -2.39 -14.40 0.78
N GLY A 29 -1.20 -14.61 1.36
CA GLY A 29 -0.09 -15.33 0.75
C GLY A 29 0.70 -16.18 1.75
N VAL A 30 1.78 -16.79 1.26
CA VAL A 30 2.76 -17.54 2.06
C VAL A 30 4.06 -16.77 2.28
N THR A 31 4.22 -15.66 1.56
CA THR A 31 5.38 -14.77 1.53
C THR A 31 4.93 -13.35 1.83
N ASP A 32 5.80 -12.60 2.47
CA ASP A 32 5.69 -11.16 2.64
C ASP A 32 7.02 -10.49 2.32
N ASP A 33 6.94 -9.27 1.84
CA ASP A 33 8.06 -8.39 1.57
C ASP A 33 7.76 -7.01 2.17
N ARG A 34 8.80 -6.19 2.27
CA ARG A 34 8.77 -4.91 2.97
C ARG A 34 9.22 -3.79 2.04
N VAL A 35 8.45 -2.70 2.05
CA VAL A 35 8.81 -1.48 1.32
C VAL A 35 8.66 -0.25 2.21
N SER A 36 9.54 0.74 2.02
CA SER A 36 9.45 2.04 2.68
C SER A 36 8.35 2.87 2.02
N VAL A 37 7.55 3.54 2.85
CA VAL A 37 6.46 4.43 2.44
C VAL A 37 6.49 5.73 3.25
N ALA A 38 6.02 6.80 2.64
CA ALA A 38 5.90 8.12 3.26
C ALA A 38 4.66 8.81 2.71
N PHE A 39 4.04 9.69 3.50
CA PHE A 39 2.82 10.41 3.09
C PHE A 39 2.96 11.93 3.25
N GLN A 40 4.12 12.40 3.73
CA GLN A 40 4.45 13.79 3.98
C GLN A 40 5.96 14.00 3.76
N ASP A 41 6.38 15.23 3.49
CA ASP A 41 7.79 15.63 3.28
C ASP A 41 8.53 15.97 4.58
N ASP A 42 8.12 15.38 5.71
CA ASP A 42 8.72 15.64 7.02
C ASP A 42 9.87 14.69 7.35
N GLY A 43 10.28 13.86 6.39
CA GLY A 43 11.35 12.87 6.53
C GLY A 43 10.95 11.63 7.30
N ASN A 44 9.69 11.53 7.76
CA ASN A 44 9.22 10.36 8.48
C ASN A 44 8.76 9.29 7.48
N SER A 45 9.45 8.15 7.49
CA SER A 45 9.10 6.98 6.69
C SER A 45 8.72 5.83 7.59
N PHE A 46 7.83 4.99 7.11
CA PHE A 46 7.42 3.77 7.79
C PHE A 46 7.36 2.63 6.79
N ALA A 47 7.08 1.43 7.25
CA ALA A 47 7.14 0.26 6.40
C ALA A 47 5.74 -0.29 6.08
N ALA A 48 5.60 -0.71 4.84
CA ALA A 48 4.46 -1.46 4.33
C ALA A 48 4.88 -2.91 4.11
N LEU A 49 4.25 -3.83 4.84
CA LEU A 49 4.35 -5.27 4.60
C LEU A 49 3.29 -5.66 3.56
N TYR A 50 3.70 -6.35 2.52
CA TYR A 50 2.83 -6.71 1.40
C TYR A 50 3.21 -8.08 0.82
N ASN A 51 2.29 -8.72 0.11
CA ASN A 51 2.59 -9.95 -0.61
C ASN A 51 3.13 -9.58 -2.01
N PRO A 52 4.41 -9.87 -2.34
CA PRO A 52 4.99 -9.51 -3.64
C PRO A 52 4.34 -10.27 -4.82
N ASP A 53 3.80 -11.46 -4.56
CA ASP A 53 3.16 -12.32 -5.57
C ASP A 53 1.69 -11.95 -5.82
N ALA A 54 1.14 -11.01 -5.03
CA ALA A 54 -0.26 -10.61 -5.12
C ALA A 54 -0.62 -10.06 -6.51
N ARG A 55 0.28 -9.28 -7.12
CA ARG A 55 0.05 -8.73 -8.47
C ARG A 55 -0.01 -9.83 -9.53
N GLU A 56 0.91 -10.80 -9.47
CA GLU A 56 0.92 -11.94 -10.40
C GLU A 56 -0.31 -12.83 -10.23
N SER A 57 -0.88 -12.85 -9.03
CA SER A 57 -2.14 -13.53 -8.73
C SER A 57 -3.39 -12.74 -9.15
N GLY A 58 -3.22 -11.57 -9.79
CA GLY A 58 -4.32 -10.71 -10.24
C GLY A 58 -5.01 -9.96 -9.11
N ALA A 59 -4.36 -9.78 -7.95
CA ALA A 59 -4.93 -9.02 -6.84
C ALA A 59 -5.08 -7.54 -7.18
N GLU A 60 -6.16 -6.95 -6.64
CA GLU A 60 -6.45 -5.53 -6.78
C GLU A 60 -5.30 -4.64 -6.28
N PRO A 61 -4.96 -3.55 -6.99
CA PRO A 61 -3.92 -2.65 -6.54
C PRO A 61 -4.37 -1.86 -5.30
N ASN A 62 -3.45 -1.71 -4.35
CA ASN A 62 -3.64 -0.91 -3.15
C ASN A 62 -3.16 0.53 -3.42
N PRO A 63 -4.07 1.48 -3.67
CA PRO A 63 -3.67 2.83 -4.02
C PRO A 63 -3.00 3.58 -2.89
N VAL A 64 -3.31 3.28 -1.63
CA VAL A 64 -2.75 3.98 -0.47
C VAL A 64 -1.29 3.60 -0.31
N ALA A 65 -1.00 2.31 -0.37
CA ALA A 65 0.38 1.83 -0.33
C ALA A 65 1.17 2.27 -1.57
N SER A 66 0.55 2.27 -2.76
CA SER A 66 1.18 2.72 -4.00
C SER A 66 1.51 4.22 -3.97
N LEU A 67 0.59 5.05 -3.48
CA LEU A 67 0.82 6.48 -3.24
C LEU A 67 1.99 6.68 -2.27
N GLY A 68 1.96 6.00 -1.11
CA GLY A 68 2.99 6.15 -0.10
C GLY A 68 4.37 5.70 -0.56
N ARG A 69 4.44 4.64 -1.39
CA ARG A 69 5.70 4.19 -2.01
C ARG A 69 6.20 5.19 -3.05
N GLY A 70 5.30 5.72 -3.89
CA GLY A 70 5.64 6.73 -4.88
C GLY A 70 6.24 7.97 -4.22
N HIS A 71 5.54 8.50 -3.22
CA HIS A 71 5.98 9.67 -2.45
C HIS A 71 7.35 9.43 -1.79
N ALA A 72 7.58 8.26 -1.17
CA ALA A 72 8.88 7.93 -0.59
C ALA A 72 10.02 7.86 -1.62
N ALA A 73 9.73 7.45 -2.87
CA ALA A 73 10.73 7.27 -3.91
C ALA A 73 11.07 8.58 -4.63
N THR A 74 10.09 9.48 -4.81
CA THR A 74 10.24 10.66 -5.67
C THR A 74 10.15 11.99 -4.91
N GLY A 75 9.64 11.99 -3.68
CA GLY A 75 9.22 13.20 -2.97
C GLY A 75 8.06 13.92 -3.66
N ASP A 76 7.42 13.26 -4.64
CA ASP A 76 6.29 13.80 -5.36
C ASP A 76 5.00 13.23 -4.78
N SER A 77 4.19 14.11 -4.19
CA SER A 77 2.83 13.78 -3.76
C SER A 77 1.84 13.75 -4.92
N ALA A 78 2.27 14.10 -6.15
CA ALA A 78 1.46 13.94 -7.34
C ALA A 78 1.11 12.47 -7.56
N PHE A 79 -0.06 12.28 -8.16
CA PHE A 79 -0.86 11.09 -8.02
C PHE A 79 -0.23 9.79 -8.56
N ILE A 80 -0.89 8.67 -8.24
CA ILE A 80 -0.59 7.30 -8.68
C ILE A 80 -0.58 7.20 -10.21
N SER A 81 0.57 7.48 -10.81
CA SER A 81 0.76 7.58 -12.26
C SER A 81 1.61 6.44 -12.82
N ASP A 82 2.46 5.83 -11.98
CA ASP A 82 3.27 4.68 -12.37
C ASP A 82 2.61 3.35 -11.95
N PRO A 83 1.97 2.62 -12.89
CA PRO A 83 1.39 1.31 -12.59
C PRO A 83 2.44 0.21 -12.36
N THR A 84 3.70 0.41 -12.73
CA THR A 84 4.76 -0.61 -12.58
C THR A 84 5.26 -0.71 -11.13
N ALA A 85 5.24 0.42 -10.42
CA ALA A 85 5.60 0.53 -9.00
C ALA A 85 4.43 0.24 -8.05
N ALA A 86 3.22 0.01 -8.56
CA ALA A 86 2.03 -0.25 -7.75
C ALA A 86 2.20 -1.49 -6.86
N ILE A 87 1.67 -1.41 -5.64
CA ILE A 87 1.57 -2.52 -4.69
C ILE A 87 0.17 -3.12 -4.81
N SER A 88 0.07 -4.43 -4.96
CA SER A 88 -1.21 -5.16 -5.04
C SER A 88 -1.53 -5.90 -3.75
N GLY A 89 -2.83 -6.06 -3.48
CA GLY A 89 -3.34 -6.76 -2.31
C GLY A 89 -3.42 -5.91 -1.03
N PRO A 90 -3.91 -6.48 0.07
CA PRO A 90 -3.86 -5.83 1.38
C PRO A 90 -2.41 -5.56 1.81
N VAL A 91 -2.23 -4.51 2.61
CA VAL A 91 -0.92 -4.09 3.15
C VAL A 91 -1.06 -3.83 4.65
N ILE A 92 -0.05 -4.21 5.42
CA ILE A 92 0.05 -3.84 6.83
C ILE A 92 1.12 -2.77 6.99
N PHE A 93 0.74 -1.60 7.47
CA PHE A 93 1.69 -0.57 7.87
C PHE A 93 2.18 -0.82 9.29
N VAL A 94 3.50 -0.74 9.46
CA VAL A 94 4.23 -0.88 10.73
C VAL A 94 5.29 0.20 10.82
N GLY A 95 5.88 0.41 12.00
CA GLY A 95 6.97 1.38 12.16
C GLY A 95 8.19 1.06 11.26
N ALA A 96 9.06 2.05 11.06
CA ALA A 96 10.18 2.02 10.11
C ALA A 96 11.15 0.82 10.23
N GLU A 97 11.22 0.15 11.38
CA GLU A 97 12.05 -1.05 11.63
C GLU A 97 11.20 -2.32 11.84
N GLY A 98 9.87 -2.21 11.80
CA GLY A 98 8.94 -3.34 11.96
C GLY A 98 8.35 -3.40 13.37
N GLN A 99 8.51 -2.33 14.14
CA GLN A 99 7.91 -2.12 15.44
C GLN A 99 6.45 -1.71 15.36
N ASP A 100 5.82 -1.58 16.53
CA ASP A 100 4.47 -1.03 16.67
C ASP A 100 4.31 0.29 15.92
N ILE A 101 3.21 0.40 15.19
CA ILE A 101 2.81 1.66 14.57
C ILE A 101 2.25 2.62 15.63
N ALA A 102 2.74 3.86 15.64
CA ALA A 102 2.30 4.91 16.54
C ALA A 102 0.97 5.53 16.07
N LEU A 103 0.29 6.23 16.99
CA LEU A 103 -1.03 6.80 16.71
C LEU A 103 -0.97 7.91 15.65
N ASP A 104 0.05 8.76 15.72
CA ASP A 104 0.31 9.83 14.75
C ASP A 104 0.65 9.27 13.36
N GLU A 105 1.36 8.13 13.29
CA GLU A 105 1.59 7.40 12.03
C GLU A 105 0.28 6.88 11.44
N ILE A 106 -0.61 6.31 12.26
CA ILE A 106 -1.95 5.89 11.82
C ILE A 106 -2.75 7.08 11.27
N GLU A 107 -2.68 8.25 11.91
CA GLU A 107 -3.38 9.45 11.44
C GLU A 107 -2.89 9.89 10.06
N ARG A 108 -1.58 9.85 9.81
CA ARG A 108 -1.00 10.16 8.50
C ARG A 108 -1.44 9.18 7.42
N ILE A 109 -1.52 7.88 7.74
CA ILE A 109 -2.04 6.88 6.80
C ILE A 109 -3.51 7.18 6.50
N LYS A 110 -4.31 7.56 7.51
CA LYS A 110 -5.71 7.96 7.29
C LYS A 110 -5.83 9.20 6.40
N ASP A 111 -4.90 10.14 6.48
CA ASP A 111 -4.82 11.26 5.53
C ASP A 111 -4.53 10.77 4.11
N GLY A 112 -3.60 9.83 3.95
CA GLY A 112 -3.38 9.15 2.66
C GLY A 112 -4.64 8.46 2.12
N ILE A 113 -5.40 7.77 2.98
CA ILE A 113 -6.69 7.14 2.62
C ILE A 113 -7.70 8.20 2.17
N ARG A 114 -7.78 9.36 2.85
CA ARG A 114 -8.66 10.47 2.46
C ARG A 114 -8.25 11.04 1.10
N ALA A 115 -6.97 11.31 0.89
CA ALA A 115 -6.43 11.82 -0.37
C ALA A 115 -6.75 10.88 -1.55
N VAL A 116 -6.53 9.58 -1.37
CA VAL A 116 -6.86 8.57 -2.38
C VAL A 116 -8.36 8.52 -2.68
N ARG A 117 -9.21 8.56 -1.65
CA ARG A 117 -10.67 8.56 -1.84
C ARG A 117 -11.13 9.79 -2.62
N THR A 118 -10.68 10.98 -2.22
CA THR A 118 -10.99 12.23 -2.92
C THR A 118 -10.56 12.16 -4.38
N TYR A 119 -9.34 11.68 -4.66
CA TYR A 119 -8.91 11.54 -6.05
C TYR A 119 -9.77 10.55 -6.84
N ARG A 120 -10.12 9.39 -6.27
CA ARG A 120 -10.98 8.41 -6.96
C ARG A 120 -12.31 9.01 -7.36
N GLU A 121 -12.85 9.91 -6.54
CA GLU A 121 -14.11 10.63 -6.79
C GLU A 121 -13.93 11.73 -7.84
N ASP A 122 -12.84 12.51 -7.75
CA ASP A 122 -12.59 13.64 -8.64
C ASP A 122 -12.01 13.25 -10.01
N ASN A 123 -11.32 12.11 -10.10
CA ASN A 123 -10.54 11.65 -11.26
C ASN A 123 -10.82 10.15 -11.55
N GLU A 124 -12.10 9.78 -11.59
CA GLU A 124 -12.54 8.39 -11.75
C GLU A 124 -11.91 7.69 -12.97
N GLU A 125 -11.86 8.38 -14.11
CA GLU A 125 -11.32 7.81 -15.35
C GLU A 125 -9.83 7.48 -15.23
N ASP A 126 -9.02 8.41 -14.74
CA ASP A 126 -7.59 8.21 -14.54
C ASP A 126 -7.32 7.07 -13.55
N TYR A 127 -8.06 7.04 -12.44
CA TYR A 127 -7.97 5.95 -11.48
C TYR A 127 -8.30 4.60 -12.12
N ARG A 128 -9.36 4.54 -12.95
CA ARG A 128 -9.76 3.32 -13.66
C ARG A 128 -8.69 2.87 -14.65
N LEU A 129 -8.09 3.80 -15.39
CA LEU A 129 -7.01 3.50 -16.36
C LEU A 129 -5.75 2.99 -15.64
N TRP A 130 -5.33 3.65 -14.57
CA TRP A 130 -4.22 3.20 -13.74
C TRP A 130 -4.48 1.79 -13.19
N ARG A 131 -5.65 1.56 -12.57
CA ARG A 131 -6.02 0.25 -12.02
C ARG A 131 -5.99 -0.83 -13.10
N ALA A 132 -6.55 -0.56 -14.28
CA ALA A 132 -6.54 -1.50 -15.39
C ALA A 132 -5.11 -1.81 -15.86
N ALA A 133 -4.24 -0.80 -15.92
CA ALA A 133 -2.83 -1.00 -16.27
C ALA A 133 -2.13 -1.92 -15.27
N VAL A 134 -2.32 -1.72 -13.95
CA VAL A 134 -1.71 -2.60 -12.93
C VAL A 134 -2.19 -4.04 -13.06
N LEU A 135 -3.50 -4.25 -13.25
CA LEU A 135 -4.07 -5.58 -13.43
C LEU A 135 -3.55 -6.27 -14.70
N ASN A 136 -3.42 -5.53 -15.80
CA ASN A 136 -2.87 -6.05 -17.05
C ASN A 136 -1.39 -6.43 -16.89
N LEU A 137 -0.59 -5.63 -16.18
CA LEU A 137 0.81 -5.95 -15.90
C LEU A 137 0.96 -7.27 -15.13
N GLY A 138 0.03 -7.59 -14.22
CA GLY A 138 0.00 -8.87 -13.52
C GLY A 138 -0.33 -10.08 -14.40
N GLN A 139 -1.03 -9.87 -15.52
CA GLN A 139 -1.47 -10.91 -16.45
C GLN A 139 -0.47 -11.19 -17.58
N PHE A 140 0.39 -10.23 -17.92
CA PHE A 140 1.40 -10.38 -18.97
C PHE A 140 2.66 -11.09 -18.45
N ARG A 141 2.57 -12.40 -18.28
CA ARG A 141 3.76 -13.27 -18.26
C ARG A 141 4.06 -13.70 -19.70
N ILE A 142 5.19 -13.26 -20.25
CA ILE A 142 5.79 -13.98 -21.39
C ILE A 142 6.22 -15.33 -20.81
N ALA A 143 5.58 -16.40 -21.29
CA ALA A 143 5.90 -17.78 -20.94
C ALA A 143 7.33 -18.14 -21.36
#